data_AF-A0A3G9CYE2-F1
#
_entry.id   AF-A0A3G9CYE2-F1
#
_cell.length_a   1.000
_cell.length_b   1.000
_cell.length_c   1.000
_cell.angle_alpha   90.00
_cell.angle_beta   90.00
_cell.angle_gamma   90.00
#
_symmetry.space_group_name_H-M   'P 1'
#
loop_
_entity.id
_entity.type
_entity.pdbx_description
1 polymer ?
#
loop_
_entity_poly.entity_id
_entity_poly.type
_entity_poly.pdbx_seq_one_letter_code
_entity_poly.pdbx_strand_id
1 'polypeptide(L)'
;MIEVEGMMSKESPILIVFDGKFLEFFFRSGMKFKHTKYPIKWIKKLEITEDGGMRTLRYTMNFLAPVGFFPFESGGENLDELVDAVNTATDTF
;
A
#
# COMPACT_ATOMS: atom_id res chain seq x y z
N MET A 1 -5.31 -13.83 0.85
CA MET A 1 -4.20 -12.98 1.30
C MET A 1 -3.57 -12.43 0.04
N ILE A 2 -3.44 -11.11 -0.06
CA ILE A 2 -2.91 -10.43 -1.24
C ILE A 2 -1.53 -9.90 -0.91
N GLU A 3 -0.59 -10.11 -1.82
CA GLU A 3 0.79 -9.68 -1.71
C GLU A 3 1.16 -8.92 -2.98
N VAL A 4 1.75 -7.74 -2.80
CA VAL A 4 2.24 -6.90 -3.88
C VAL A 4 3.72 -6.67 -3.66
N GLU A 5 4.54 -7.24 -4.52
CA GLU A 5 5.98 -7.03 -4.50
C GLU A 5 6.32 -5.72 -5.22
N GLY A 6 7.07 -4.87 -4.51
CA GLY A 6 7.65 -3.66 -5.06
C GLY A 6 9.11 -3.83 -5.37
N MET A 7 9.68 -2.88 -6.09
CA MET A 7 11.12 -2.82 -6.28
C MET A 7 11.86 -2.40 -5.00
N MET A 8 13.17 -2.73 -4.95
CA MET A 8 14.09 -2.20 -3.94
C MET A 8 14.37 -0.72 -4.16
N SER A 9 13.36 0.11 -3.91
CA SER A 9 13.44 1.57 -3.88
C SER A 9 13.46 2.06 -2.42
N LYS A 10 14.05 3.23 -2.17
CA LYS A 10 14.03 3.83 -0.83
C LYS A 10 12.68 4.44 -0.46
N GLU A 11 11.85 4.72 -1.46
CA GLU A 11 10.62 5.50 -1.36
C GLU A 11 9.37 4.62 -1.42
N SER A 12 9.50 3.40 -1.93
CA SER A 12 8.42 2.44 -2.13
C SER A 12 8.61 1.22 -1.22
N PRO A 13 7.52 0.62 -0.71
CA PRO A 13 7.61 -0.63 0.00
C PRO A 13 8.10 -1.73 -0.96
N ILE A 14 8.96 -2.61 -0.47
CA ILE A 14 9.40 -3.79 -1.21
C ILE A 14 8.34 -4.90 -1.19
N LEU A 15 7.43 -4.85 -0.21
CA LEU A 15 6.31 -5.76 -0.09
C LEU A 15 5.14 -5.04 0.60
N ILE A 16 3.95 -5.22 0.05
CA ILE A 16 2.69 -4.86 0.70
C ILE A 16 1.88 -6.13 0.89
N VAL A 17 1.35 -6.35 2.08
CA VAL A 17 0.52 -7.51 2.40
C VAL A 17 -0.83 -7.07 2.93
N PHE A 18 -1.88 -7.74 2.47
CA PHE A 18 -3.23 -7.58 2.99
C PHE A 18 -3.88 -8.93 3.31
N ASP A 19 -4.31 -9.11 4.55
CA ASP A 19 -4.91 -10.35 5.07
C ASP A 19 -6.43 -10.26 5.29
N GLY A 20 -7.07 -9.14 4.91
CA GLY A 20 -8.48 -8.86 5.18
C GLY A 20 -8.73 -8.05 6.47
N LYS A 21 -7.74 -7.96 7.37
CA LYS A 21 -7.84 -7.22 8.65
C LYS A 21 -6.77 -6.17 8.81
N PHE A 22 -5.59 -6.39 8.25
CA PHE A 22 -4.44 -5.52 8.34
C PHE A 22 -3.81 -5.29 6.98
N LEU A 23 -3.39 -4.05 6.76
CA LEU A 23 -2.55 -3.62 5.65
C LEU A 23 -1.13 -3.39 6.18
N GLU A 24 -0.17 -4.15 5.66
CA GLU A 24 1.22 -4.17 6.10
C GLU A 24 2.14 -3.67 4.99
N PHE A 25 3.07 -2.77 5.34
CA PHE A 25 4.04 -2.19 4.44
C PHE A 25 5.46 -2.49 4.92
N PHE A 26 6.25 -3.09 4.05
CA PHE A 26 7.64 -3.47 4.31
C PHE A 26 8.57 -2.62 3.45
N PHE A 27 9.48 -1.90 4.09
CA PHE A 27 10.43 -0.98 3.44
C PHE A 27 11.86 -1.43 3.71
N ARG A 28 12.73 -1.20 2.72
CA ARG A 28 14.18 -1.39 2.87
C ARG A 28 14.90 -0.07 2.63
N SER A 29 15.60 0.43 3.64
CA SER A 29 16.45 1.63 3.54
C SER A 29 17.89 1.26 3.90
N GLY A 30 18.70 0.96 2.87
CA GLY A 30 20.05 0.44 3.04
C GLY A 30 20.05 -0.94 3.71
N MET A 31 20.71 -1.05 4.88
CA MET A 31 20.72 -2.27 5.70
C MET A 31 19.56 -2.36 6.69
N LYS A 32 18.72 -1.31 6.80
CA LYS A 32 17.59 -1.30 7.74
C LYS A 32 16.30 -1.72 7.07
N PHE A 33 15.56 -2.58 7.75
CA PHE A 33 14.21 -2.99 7.38
C PHE A 33 13.21 -2.26 8.28
N LYS A 34 12.23 -1.60 7.68
CA LYS A 34 11.14 -0.94 8.41
C LYS A 34 9.83 -1.63 8.04
N HIS A 35 9.04 -1.97 9.04
CA HIS A 35 7.73 -2.57 8.87
C HIS A 35 6.70 -1.67 9.53
N THR A 36 5.61 -1.39 8.82
CA THR A 36 4.46 -0.65 9.36
C THR A 36 3.19 -1.44 9.12
N LYS A 37 2.38 -1.63 10.17
CA LYS A 37 1.13 -2.40 10.14
C LYS A 37 -0.05 -1.53 10.54
N TYR A 38 -1.08 -1.52 9.71
CA TYR A 38 -2.29 -0.73 9.93
C TYR A 38 -3.54 -1.61 9.96
N PRO A 39 -4.39 -1.51 10.99
CA PRO A 39 -5.72 -2.11 10.98
C PRO A 39 -6.58 -1.53 9.84
N ILE A 40 -7.36 -2.37 9.16
CA ILE A 40 -8.21 -1.94 8.02
C ILE A 40 -9.18 -0.82 8.41
N LYS A 41 -9.73 -0.86 9.64
CA LYS A 41 -10.60 0.20 10.19
C LYS A 41 -9.96 1.59 10.27
N TRP A 42 -8.64 1.67 10.14
CA TRP A 42 -7.91 2.95 10.10
C TRP A 42 -7.77 3.48 8.68
N ILE A 43 -7.85 2.61 7.69
CA ILE A 43 -7.80 2.97 6.28
C ILE A 43 -9.18 3.49 5.88
N LYS A 44 -9.21 4.66 5.28
CA LYS A 44 -10.41 5.25 4.68
C LYS A 44 -10.59 4.79 3.24
N LYS A 45 -9.48 4.77 2.49
CA LYS A 45 -9.47 4.46 1.06
C LYS A 45 -8.06 4.15 0.60
N LEU A 46 -7.96 3.23 -0.35
CA LEU A 46 -6.75 2.97 -1.14
C LEU A 46 -7.04 3.30 -2.61
N GLU A 47 -6.12 3.98 -3.30
CA GLU A 47 -6.30 4.35 -4.70
C GLU A 47 -4.98 4.32 -5.47
N ILE A 48 -5.06 4.08 -6.77
CA ILE A 48 -3.92 4.18 -7.69
C ILE A 48 -4.14 5.41 -8.57
N THR A 49 -3.10 6.23 -8.69
CA THR A 49 -3.03 7.33 -9.65
C THR A 49 -1.94 7.01 -10.66
N GLU A 50 -2.20 7.25 -11.95
CA GLU A 50 -1.22 7.07 -13.01
C GLU A 50 -0.82 8.43 -13.58
N ASP A 51 0.48 8.73 -13.59
CA ASP A 51 1.05 9.94 -14.18
C ASP A 51 2.30 9.56 -14.96
N GLY A 52 2.35 9.91 -16.25
CA GLY A 52 3.53 9.67 -17.10
C GLY A 52 3.95 8.19 -17.25
N GLY A 53 3.03 7.24 -17.06
CA GLY A 53 3.33 5.80 -17.05
C GLY A 53 3.84 5.25 -15.72
N MET A 54 3.94 6.08 -14.68
CA MET A 54 4.23 5.68 -13.31
C MET A 54 2.93 5.49 -12.53
N ARG A 55 2.77 4.33 -11.88
CA ARG A 55 1.62 4.06 -11.02
C ARG A 55 1.97 4.40 -9.58
N THR A 56 1.18 5.23 -8.93
CA THR A 56 1.38 5.62 -7.52
C THR A 56 0.23 5.08 -6.67
N LEU A 57 0.57 4.25 -5.67
CA LEU A 57 -0.38 3.81 -4.66
C LEU A 57 -0.51 4.87 -3.57
N ARG A 58 -1.74 5.27 -3.27
CA ARG A 58 -2.07 6.24 -2.24
C ARG A 58 -3.04 5.65 -1.24
N TYR A 59 -2.72 5.75 0.05
CA TYR A 59 -3.65 5.40 1.12
C TYR A 59 -4.05 6.61 1.95
N THR A 60 -5.33 6.69 2.28
CA THR A 60 -5.90 7.72 3.16
C THR A 60 -6.37 7.09 4.46
N MET A 61 -6.15 7.75 5.58
CA MET A 61 -6.56 7.28 6.92
C MET A 61 -7.86 7.96 7.38
N ASN A 62 -8.60 7.33 8.29
CA ASN A 62 -9.84 7.86 8.88
C ASN A 62 -9.61 9.01 9.88
N PHE A 63 -8.37 9.29 10.25
CA PHE A 63 -7.97 10.38 11.14
C PHE A 63 -6.99 11.31 10.43
N LEU A 64 -6.69 12.47 11.02
CA LEU A 64 -5.67 13.43 10.55
C LEU A 64 -4.26 12.83 10.65
N ALA A 65 -3.99 11.79 9.88
CA ALA A 65 -2.71 11.12 9.76
C ALA A 65 -2.10 11.34 8.37
N PRO A 66 -0.78 11.14 8.24
CA PRO A 66 -0.12 11.29 6.96
C PRO A 66 -0.74 10.35 5.92
N VAL A 67 -1.05 10.93 4.76
CA VAL A 67 -1.30 10.20 3.52
C VAL A 67 0.05 9.65 3.06
N GLY A 68 0.13 8.34 2.82
CA GLY A 68 1.31 7.76 2.20
C GLY A 68 1.14 7.65 0.69
N PHE A 69 2.24 7.88 -0.03
CA PHE A 69 2.32 7.81 -1.48
C PHE A 69 3.50 6.91 -1.83
N PHE A 70 3.25 5.89 -2.63
CA PHE A 70 4.26 4.92 -3.05
C PHE A 70 4.28 4.82 -4.56
N PRO A 71 5.27 5.44 -5.22
CA PRO A 71 5.42 5.30 -6.66
C PRO A 71 5.95 3.90 -7.01
N PHE A 72 5.44 3.31 -8.08
CA PHE A 72 5.89 2.06 -8.66
C PHE A 72 6.30 2.32 -10.11
N GLU A 73 7.61 2.32 -10.36
CA GLU A 73 8.18 2.36 -11.72
C GLU A 73 8.20 0.96 -12.36
N SER A 74 8.31 -0.09 -11.54
CA SER A 74 8.14 -1.49 -11.92
C SER A 74 7.87 -2.36 -10.68
N GLY A 75 7.43 -3.60 -10.88
CA GLY A 75 6.74 -4.36 -9.85
C GLY A 75 5.30 -3.87 -9.68
N GLY A 76 4.69 -4.10 -8.52
CA GLY A 76 3.30 -3.70 -8.29
C GLY A 76 2.30 -4.63 -8.98
N GLU A 77 2.71 -5.85 -9.31
CA GLU A 77 1.78 -6.89 -9.76
C GLU A 77 0.73 -7.09 -8.66
N ASN A 78 -0.56 -7.14 -9.06
CA ASN A 78 -1.71 -7.19 -8.16
C ASN A 78 -2.05 -5.90 -7.38
N LEU A 79 -1.49 -4.74 -7.75
CA LEU A 79 -1.89 -3.46 -7.15
C LEU A 79 -3.40 -3.20 -7.27
N ASP A 80 -4.00 -3.49 -8.42
CA ASP A 80 -5.44 -3.32 -8.64
C ASP A 80 -6.26 -4.24 -7.73
N GLU A 81 -5.88 -5.51 -7.63
CA GLU A 81 -6.52 -6.49 -6.74
C GLU A 81 -6.41 -6.07 -5.27
N LEU A 82 -5.23 -5.57 -4.86
CA LEU A 82 -5.02 -5.02 -3.52
C LEU A 82 -5.96 -3.85 -3.24
N VAL A 83 -6.07 -2.91 -4.18
CA VAL A 83 -6.96 -1.75 -4.05
C VAL A 83 -8.41 -2.17 -3.90
N ASP A 84 -8.88 -3.06 -4.76
CA ASP A 84 -10.26 -3.54 -4.74
C ASP A 84 -10.58 -4.28 -3.44
N ALA A 85 -9.68 -5.16 -2.98
CA ALA A 85 -9.86 -5.91 -1.75
C ALA A 85 -9.83 -5.03 -0.51
N VAL A 86 -8.91 -4.06 -0.44
CA VAL A 86 -8.83 -3.12 0.68
C VAL A 86 -10.07 -2.24 0.73
N ASN A 87 -10.52 -1.68 -0.40
CA ASN A 87 -11.70 -0.82 -0.44
C ASN A 87 -12.99 -1.60 -0.10
N THR A 88 -13.13 -2.84 -0.61
CA THR A 88 -14.24 -3.74 -0.24
C THR A 88 -14.25 -4.00 1.28
N ALA A 89 -13.08 -4.22 1.86
CA ALA A 89 -12.96 -4.44 3.28
C ALA A 89 -13.28 -3.18 4.09
N THR A 90 -12.86 -1.99 3.65
CA THR A 90 -13.21 -0.72 4.33
C THR A 90 -14.70 -0.39 4.25
N ASP A 91 -15.38 -0.71 3.15
CA ASP A 91 -16.83 -0.49 3.01
C ASP A 91 -17.68 -1.41 3.91
N THR A 92 -17.08 -2.50 4.41
CA THR A 92 -17.75 -3.44 5.32
C THR A 92 -17.75 -2.97 6.78
N PHE A 93 -16.98 -1.93 7.13
CA PHE A 93 -16.83 -1.39 8.49
C PHE A 93 -17.39 0.02 8.64
#